data_AF-A0A846ECK7-F1
#
_entry.id   AF-A0A846ECK7-F1
#
_cell.length_a   1.000
_cell.length_b   1.000
_cell.length_c   1.000
_cell.angle_alpha   90.00
_cell.angle_beta   90.00
_cell.angle_gamma   90.00
#
_symmetry.space_group_name_H-M   'P 1'
#
loop_
_entity.id
_entity.type
_entity.pdbx_description
1 polymer ?
#
loop_
_entity_poly.entity_id
_entity_poly.type
_entity_poly.pdbx_seq_one_letter_code
_entity_poly.pdbx_strand_id
1 'polypeptide(L)'
;MKAVVFSLHAQQPLLATSFQGDPNSDVSFSYIPGSMIRGALIGRYMRQEGLNDLDLDDAKVQQLFFDSDQTRYLNAYLEDSAGQRTLPTPKSWFREKKSDLPPVDSYLHMPVYDRIHPDCELPDIEEFEPKKVTQEFCTVKGSNVVLHT
;
A
#
# COMPACT_ATOMS: atom_id res chain seq x y z
N MET A 1 -8.63 16.32 -6.40
CA MET A 1 -7.41 16.28 -5.58
C MET A 1 -6.21 16.50 -6.51
N LYS A 2 -5.28 17.40 -6.17
CA LYS A 2 -4.00 17.53 -6.89
C LYS A 2 -2.98 16.63 -6.19
N ALA A 3 -2.29 15.78 -6.94
CA ALA A 3 -1.27 14.88 -6.40
C ALA A 3 -0.03 14.93 -7.29
N VAL A 4 1.14 14.93 -6.67
CA VAL A 4 2.40 14.68 -7.37
C VAL A 4 2.61 13.17 -7.39
N VAL A 5 2.58 12.59 -8.58
CA VAL A 5 2.78 11.15 -8.80
C VAL A 5 4.17 10.94 -9.38
N PHE A 6 4.91 10.01 -8.82
CA PHE A 6 6.26 9.67 -9.25
C PHE A 6 6.52 8.19 -8.98
N SER A 7 7.43 7.60 -9.77
CA SER A 7 7.90 6.23 -9.58
C SER A 7 9.21 6.23 -8.80
N LEU A 8 9.36 5.26 -7.89
CA LEU A 8 10.59 5.04 -7.14
C LEU A 8 11.23 3.73 -7.61
N HIS A 9 12.45 3.83 -8.12
CA HIS A 9 13.25 2.67 -8.51
C HIS A 9 14.39 2.46 -7.53
N ALA A 10 14.24 1.48 -6.65
CA ALA A 10 15.29 1.10 -5.72
C ALA A 10 16.50 0.55 -6.51
N GLN A 11 17.66 1.18 -6.38
CA GLN A 11 18.90 0.72 -7.02
C GLN A 11 19.50 -0.51 -6.30
N GLN A 12 19.08 -0.72 -5.05
CA GLN A 12 19.50 -1.79 -4.15
C GLN A 12 18.32 -2.15 -3.24
N PRO A 13 18.29 -3.34 -2.62
CA PRO A 13 17.30 -3.68 -1.61
C PRO A 13 17.23 -2.63 -0.50
N LEU A 14 16.01 -2.23 -0.13
CA LEU A 14 15.75 -1.24 0.91
C LEU A 14 15.15 -1.94 2.14
N LEU A 15 15.64 -1.57 3.32
CA LEU A 15 15.02 -1.92 4.58
C LEU A 15 13.96 -0.86 4.94
N ALA A 16 12.68 -1.21 4.76
CA ALA A 16 11.55 -0.36 5.10
C ALA A 16 10.90 -0.87 6.40
N THR A 17 11.55 -0.66 7.54
CA THR A 17 11.09 -1.17 8.84
C THR A 17 10.20 -0.18 9.60
N SER A 18 9.38 -0.74 10.48
CA SER A 18 8.68 0.00 11.52
C SER A 18 9.59 0.17 12.73
N PHE A 19 9.50 1.31 13.44
CA PHE A 19 10.20 1.51 14.72
C PHE A 19 9.73 0.55 15.83
N GLN A 20 8.62 -0.17 15.62
CA GLN A 20 8.07 -1.16 16.53
C GLN A 20 8.30 -2.57 15.96
N GLY A 21 9.22 -3.32 16.57
CA GLY A 21 9.56 -4.71 16.24
C GLY A 21 10.63 -5.22 17.20
N ASP A 22 10.72 -6.54 17.38
CA ASP A 22 11.89 -7.14 18.05
C ASP A 22 13.14 -6.77 17.21
N PRO A 23 14.22 -6.24 17.81
CA PRO A 23 15.47 -5.97 17.11
C PRO A 23 16.03 -7.16 16.32
N ASN A 24 15.61 -8.38 16.64
CA ASN A 24 16.00 -9.61 15.95
C ASN A 24 14.99 -10.10 14.91
N SER A 25 13.86 -9.40 14.73
CA SER A 25 12.89 -9.67 13.68
C SER A 25 12.91 -8.52 12.67
N ASP A 26 13.93 -8.49 11.80
CA ASP A 26 14.02 -7.55 10.69
C ASP A 26 12.91 -7.84 9.66
N VAL A 27 11.68 -7.40 9.96
CA VAL A 27 10.56 -7.47 9.03
C VAL A 27 10.46 -6.13 8.32
N SER A 28 10.88 -6.11 7.07
CA SER A 28 10.61 -4.98 6.16
C SER A 28 9.15 -5.02 5.71
N PHE A 29 8.52 -3.85 5.61
CA PHE A 29 7.29 -3.73 4.83
C PHE A 29 7.57 -4.03 3.35
N SER A 30 6.59 -4.63 2.67
CA SER A 30 6.58 -4.86 1.22
C SER A 30 6.24 -3.59 0.41
N TYR A 31 6.18 -2.44 1.07
CA TYR A 31 5.93 -1.12 0.49
C TYR A 31 6.79 -0.07 1.21
N ILE A 32 6.94 1.12 0.63
CA ILE A 32 7.68 2.22 1.26
C ILE A 32 6.69 3.13 1.99
N PRO A 33 6.78 3.26 3.33
CA PRO A 33 5.92 4.15 4.10
C PRO A 33 6.04 5.61 3.66
N GLY A 34 4.91 6.33 3.63
CA GLY A 34 4.88 7.76 3.34
C GLY A 34 5.74 8.60 4.29
N SER A 35 5.89 8.15 5.55
CA SER A 35 6.81 8.77 6.52
C SER A 35 8.27 8.66 6.12
N MET A 36 8.70 7.55 5.51
CA MET A 36 10.07 7.41 4.98
C MET A 36 10.30 8.33 3.79
N ILE A 37 9.32 8.43 2.89
CA ILE A 37 9.36 9.37 1.76
C ILE A 37 9.47 10.81 2.27
N ARG A 38 8.66 11.19 3.26
CA ARG A 38 8.75 12.48 3.92
C ARG A 38 10.14 12.72 4.49
N GLY A 39 10.69 11.77 5.25
CA GLY A 39 12.04 11.86 5.83
C GLY A 39 13.13 12.05 4.78
N ALA A 40 13.04 11.33 3.66
CA ALA A 40 13.97 11.48 2.54
C ALA A 40 13.90 12.89 1.91
N LEU A 41 12.70 13.45 1.76
CA LEU A 41 12.53 14.82 1.25
C LEU A 41 13.00 15.88 2.24
N ILE A 42 12.74 15.71 3.54
CA ILE A 42 13.28 16.57 4.61
C ILE A 42 14.80 16.60 4.54
N GLY A 43 15.46 15.44 4.49
CA GLY A 43 16.92 15.37 4.42
C GLY A 43 17.48 16.04 3.16
N ARG A 44 16.78 15.93 2.03
CA ARG A 44 17.15 16.64 0.80
C ARG A 44 16.97 18.16 0.94
N TYR A 45 15.84 18.59 1.51
CA TYR A 45 15.54 20.00 1.74
C TYR A 45 16.60 20.65 2.64
N MET A 46 16.90 20.03 3.79
CA MET A 46 17.93 20.52 4.72
C MET A 46 19.29 20.65 4.04
N ARG A 47 19.69 19.67 3.23
CA ARG A 47 20.95 19.73 2.47
C ARG A 47 20.97 20.86 1.45
N GLN A 48 19.85 21.12 0.77
CA GLN A 48 19.75 22.19 -0.23
C GLN A 48 19.79 23.58 0.41
N GLU A 49 19.16 23.73 1.57
CA GLU A 49 19.10 24.99 2.32
C GLU A 49 20.29 25.19 3.28
N GLY A 50 21.19 24.21 3.39
CA GLY A 50 22.35 24.28 4.30
C GLY A 50 21.98 24.23 5.79
N LEU A 51 20.86 23.57 6.12
CA LEU A 51 20.33 23.50 7.48
C LEU A 51 20.87 22.26 8.21
N ASN A 52 21.26 22.46 9.47
CA ASN A 52 21.64 21.36 10.38
C ASN A 52 20.42 20.76 11.10
N ASP A 53 19.35 21.56 11.25
CA ASP A 53 18.11 21.15 11.88
C ASP A 53 16.91 21.86 11.22
N LEU A 54 15.71 21.32 11.41
CA LEU A 54 14.48 21.95 10.96
C LEU A 54 13.89 22.82 12.08
N ASP A 55 13.60 24.08 11.75
CA ASP A 55 12.75 24.91 12.60
C ASP A 55 11.29 24.44 12.44
N LEU A 56 10.73 23.87 13.52
CA LEU A 56 9.35 23.40 13.52
C LEU A 56 8.35 24.56 13.66
N ASP A 57 8.76 25.76 14.04
CA ASP A 57 7.88 26.93 14.09
C ASP A 57 7.83 27.66 12.73
N ASP A 58 8.68 27.28 11.77
CA ASP A 58 8.65 27.80 10.40
C ASP A 58 7.38 27.33 9.66
N ALA A 59 6.57 28.30 9.21
CA ALA A 59 5.30 28.03 8.55
C ALA A 59 5.44 27.22 7.25
N LYS A 60 6.53 27.39 6.51
CA LYS A 60 6.80 26.63 5.27
C LYS A 60 7.21 25.20 5.61
N VAL A 61 8.03 24.99 6.65
CA VAL A 61 8.39 23.65 7.13
C VAL A 61 7.14 22.89 7.60
N GLN A 62 6.27 23.56 8.36
CA GLN A 62 4.98 23.00 8.77
C GLN A 62 4.13 22.62 7.56
N GLN A 63 3.88 23.57 6.65
CA GLN A 63 3.05 23.34 5.46
C GLN A 63 3.56 22.20 4.57
N LEU A 64 4.89 22.12 4.37
CA LEU A 64 5.49 21.12 3.49
C LEU A 64 5.50 19.72 4.12
N PHE A 65 5.78 19.60 5.42
CA PHE A 65 6.16 18.31 6.00
C PHE A 65 5.26 17.82 7.15
N PHE A 66 4.66 18.71 7.93
CA PHE A 66 4.05 18.35 9.22
C PHE A 66 2.57 18.68 9.34
N ASP A 67 2.04 19.61 8.53
CA ASP A 67 0.63 19.92 8.45
C ASP A 67 -0.08 18.92 7.52
N SER A 68 -0.77 17.94 8.12
CA SER A 68 -1.49 16.89 7.40
C SER A 68 -2.74 17.37 6.66
N ASP A 69 -3.23 18.58 6.94
CA ASP A 69 -4.35 19.16 6.20
C ASP A 69 -3.89 19.84 4.92
N GLN A 70 -2.62 20.26 4.86
CA GLN A 70 -2.00 20.84 3.67
C GLN A 70 -1.30 19.80 2.80
N THR A 71 -0.44 18.96 3.40
CA THR A 71 0.38 18.00 2.66
C THR A 71 0.27 16.61 3.28
N ARG A 72 -0.13 15.63 2.46
CA ARG A 72 -0.24 14.23 2.87
C ARG A 72 0.74 13.37 2.09
N TYR A 73 1.62 12.70 2.83
CA TYR A 73 2.55 11.72 2.28
C TYR A 73 1.89 10.34 2.26
N LEU A 74 1.62 9.85 1.05
CA LEU A 74 1.09 8.51 0.83
C LEU A 74 2.21 7.49 0.73
N ASN A 75 1.89 6.24 1.01
CA ASN A 75 2.80 5.12 0.82
C ASN A 75 3.09 4.90 -0.68
N ALA A 76 4.30 4.45 -1.01
CA ALA A 76 4.61 3.96 -2.34
C ALA A 76 4.40 2.45 -2.39
N TYR A 77 3.45 2.04 -3.23
CA TYR A 77 3.12 0.64 -3.50
C TYR A 77 3.80 0.16 -4.78
N LEU A 78 3.87 -1.16 -4.95
CA LEU A 78 4.47 -1.78 -6.12
C LEU A 78 3.75 -1.37 -7.41
N GLU A 79 4.50 -1.36 -8.49
CA GLU A 79 3.98 -1.21 -9.84
C GLU A 79 3.78 -2.62 -10.43
N ASP A 80 2.64 -2.85 -11.10
CA ASP A 80 2.38 -4.12 -11.78
C ASP A 80 3.13 -4.22 -13.12
N SER A 81 3.06 -5.38 -13.76
CA SER A 81 3.74 -5.63 -15.05
C SER A 81 3.28 -4.72 -16.20
N ALA A 82 2.15 -4.03 -16.05
CA ALA A 82 1.62 -3.07 -17.02
C ALA A 82 1.95 -1.61 -16.65
N GLY A 83 2.81 -1.38 -15.66
CA GLY A 83 3.18 -0.04 -15.23
C GLY A 83 2.13 0.64 -14.36
N GLN A 84 1.16 -0.10 -13.81
CA GLN A 84 0.09 0.47 -13.00
C GLN A 84 0.40 0.35 -11.51
N ARG A 85 0.14 1.43 -10.77
CA ARG A 85 0.26 1.44 -9.31
C ARG A 85 -0.75 0.47 -8.69
N THR A 86 -0.26 -0.48 -7.91
CA THR A 86 -1.09 -1.36 -7.08
C THR A 86 -1.63 -0.64 -5.84
N LEU A 87 -2.60 -1.25 -5.17
CA LEU A 87 -3.21 -0.80 -3.93
C LEU A 87 -3.13 -1.90 -2.88
N PRO A 88 -3.12 -1.58 -1.57
CA PRO A 88 -3.19 -2.62 -0.55
C PRO A 88 -4.53 -3.36 -0.67
N THR A 89 -4.48 -4.69 -0.60
CA THR A 89 -5.68 -5.51 -0.64
C THR A 89 -6.59 -5.16 0.54
N PRO A 90 -7.87 -4.80 0.29
CA PRO A 90 -8.80 -4.52 1.37
C PRO A 90 -8.95 -5.71 2.33
N LYS A 91 -8.84 -5.43 3.63
CA LYS A 91 -8.95 -6.46 4.69
C LYS A 91 -10.34 -7.09 4.79
N SER A 92 -11.34 -6.47 4.17
CA SER A 92 -12.71 -6.94 4.08
C SER A 92 -12.92 -7.94 2.94
N TRP A 93 -11.91 -8.21 2.12
CA TRP A 93 -12.03 -9.13 0.99
C TRP A 93 -11.82 -10.58 1.42
N PHE A 94 -12.76 -11.42 1.01
CA PHE A 94 -12.77 -12.86 1.27
C PHE A 94 -12.93 -13.61 -0.05
N ARG A 95 -12.43 -14.84 -0.06
CA ARG A 95 -12.64 -15.84 -1.10
C ARG A 95 -13.19 -17.10 -0.46
N GLU A 96 -13.68 -18.03 -1.27
CA GLU A 96 -14.03 -19.34 -0.78
C GLU A 96 -12.77 -20.14 -0.41
N LYS A 97 -12.75 -20.78 0.76
CA LYS A 97 -11.57 -21.52 1.25
C LYS A 97 -11.12 -22.63 0.32
N LYS A 98 -12.07 -23.32 -0.34
CA LYS A 98 -11.80 -24.41 -1.29
C LYS A 98 -11.43 -23.93 -2.70
N SER A 99 -11.55 -22.63 -2.98
CA SER A 99 -11.11 -22.06 -4.25
C SER A 99 -9.60 -21.80 -4.25
N ASP A 100 -8.88 -22.47 -5.14
CA ASP A 100 -7.47 -22.15 -5.40
C ASP A 100 -7.35 -20.84 -6.16
N LEU A 101 -6.20 -20.18 -6.01
CA LEU A 101 -5.90 -19.02 -6.84
C LEU A 101 -5.75 -19.51 -8.29
N PRO A 102 -6.46 -18.89 -9.24
CA PRO A 102 -6.27 -19.22 -10.64
C PRO A 102 -4.81 -18.97 -11.05
N PRO A 103 -4.23 -19.81 -11.92
CA PRO A 103 -2.93 -19.53 -12.50
C PRO A 103 -2.91 -18.14 -13.15
N VAL A 104 -1.75 -17.47 -13.10
CA VAL A 104 -1.52 -16.10 -13.57
C VAL A 104 -1.97 -15.89 -15.03
N ASP A 105 -1.98 -16.95 -15.84
CA ASP A 105 -2.36 -16.94 -17.27
C ASP A 105 -3.68 -17.69 -17.58
N SER A 106 -4.52 -17.96 -16.58
CA SER A 106 -5.80 -18.63 -16.80
C SER A 106 -6.95 -17.64 -16.97
N TYR A 107 -7.93 -18.01 -17.80
CA TYR A 107 -9.22 -17.30 -17.93
C TYR A 107 -10.18 -17.63 -16.77
N LEU A 108 -9.72 -18.36 -15.76
CA LEU A 108 -10.54 -18.74 -14.60
C LEU A 108 -10.61 -17.56 -13.64
N HIS A 109 -11.84 -17.10 -13.40
CA HIS A 109 -12.10 -16.06 -12.41
C HIS A 109 -12.52 -16.72 -11.09
N MET A 110 -11.93 -16.26 -10.00
CA MET A 110 -12.34 -16.62 -8.64
C MET A 110 -13.14 -15.45 -8.06
N PRO A 111 -14.34 -15.68 -7.48
CA PRO A 111 -15.10 -14.61 -6.86
C PRO A 111 -14.39 -14.10 -5.60
N VAL A 112 -14.37 -12.78 -5.45
CA VAL A 112 -13.93 -12.09 -4.24
C VAL A 112 -15.12 -11.33 -3.67
N TYR A 113 -15.37 -11.52 -2.38
CA TYR A 113 -16.50 -10.97 -1.66
C TYR A 113 -16.02 -9.84 -0.73
N ASP A 114 -16.62 -8.65 -0.84
CA ASP A 114 -16.32 -7.53 0.04
C ASP A 114 -17.32 -7.48 1.22
N ARG A 115 -16.83 -7.84 2.41
CA ARG A 115 -17.65 -7.91 3.64
C ARG A 115 -17.87 -6.57 4.34
N ILE A 116 -17.49 -5.44 3.74
CA ILE A 116 -17.90 -4.11 4.26
C ILE A 116 -19.40 -3.89 4.07
N HIS A 117 -19.99 -4.46 3.02
CA HIS A 117 -21.41 -4.25 2.72
C HIS A 117 -22.27 -5.23 3.54
N PRO A 118 -23.17 -4.74 4.42
CA PRO A 118 -24.01 -5.61 5.25
C PRO A 118 -24.98 -6.46 4.42
N ASP A 119 -25.38 -5.96 3.25
CA ASP A 119 -26.27 -6.66 2.31
C ASP A 119 -25.50 -7.50 1.28
N CYS A 120 -24.21 -7.76 1.48
CA CYS A 120 -23.50 -8.71 0.63
C CYS A 120 -24.02 -10.10 0.98
N GLU A 121 -25.09 -10.52 0.29
CA GLU A 121 -25.64 -11.87 0.37
C GLU A 121 -24.51 -12.83 -0.01
N LEU A 122 -23.96 -13.48 1.00
CA LEU A 122 -23.11 -14.63 0.77
C LEU A 122 -24.00 -15.70 0.14
N PRO A 123 -23.46 -16.50 -0.79
CA PRO A 123 -24.22 -17.61 -1.31
C PRO A 123 -24.76 -18.47 -0.15
N ASP A 124 -26.08 -18.70 -0.11
CA ASP A 124 -26.76 -19.64 0.80
C ASP A 124 -26.41 -21.09 0.39
N ILE A 125 -25.13 -21.40 0.37
CA ILE A 125 -24.60 -22.72 0.14
C ILE A 125 -24.21 -23.23 1.53
N GLU A 126 -24.79 -24.34 1.96
CA GLU A 126 -24.52 -24.98 3.26
C GLU A 126 -23.00 -25.26 3.51
N GLU A 127 -22.15 -25.09 2.49
CA GLU A 127 -20.70 -25.29 2.53
C GLU A 127 -19.83 -24.03 2.30
N PHE A 128 -20.40 -22.81 2.20
CA PHE A 128 -19.58 -21.63 1.95
C PHE A 128 -18.70 -21.27 3.15
N GLU A 129 -17.42 -21.63 3.10
CA GLU A 129 -16.41 -21.29 4.10
C GLU A 129 -15.55 -20.10 3.62
N PRO A 130 -15.81 -18.85 4.07
CA PRO A 130 -15.03 -17.70 3.64
C PRO A 130 -13.63 -17.68 4.30
N LYS A 131 -12.61 -17.42 3.48
CA LYS A 131 -11.22 -17.20 3.89
C LYS A 131 -10.73 -15.83 3.41
N LYS A 132 -9.96 -15.12 4.23
CA LYS A 132 -9.38 -13.82 3.85
C LYS A 132 -8.48 -13.97 2.62
N VAL A 133 -8.50 -12.96 1.75
CA VAL A 133 -7.47 -12.80 0.73
C VAL A 133 -6.15 -12.49 1.44
N THR A 134 -5.09 -13.20 1.07
CA THR A 134 -3.77 -13.13 1.75
C THR A 134 -2.75 -12.31 0.98
N GLN A 135 -3.01 -12.04 -0.30
CA GLN A 135 -2.18 -11.19 -1.15
C GLN A 135 -2.17 -9.76 -0.61
N GLU A 136 -1.00 -9.16 -0.51
CA GLU A 136 -0.84 -7.85 0.13
C GLU A 136 -1.31 -6.71 -0.76
N PHE A 137 -1.23 -6.88 -2.08
CA PHE A 137 -1.59 -5.85 -3.05
C PHE A 137 -2.58 -6.35 -4.11
N CYS A 138 -3.29 -5.39 -4.72
CA CYS A 138 -4.23 -5.64 -5.79
C CYS A 138 -4.25 -4.49 -6.82
N THR A 139 -4.64 -4.79 -8.05
CA THR A 139 -5.07 -3.80 -9.05
C THR A 139 -6.55 -4.02 -9.36
N VAL A 140 -7.33 -2.94 -9.43
CA VAL A 140 -8.77 -3.00 -9.74
C VAL A 140 -9.01 -2.42 -11.14
N LYS A 141 -9.67 -3.20 -12.01
CA LYS A 141 -10.04 -2.80 -13.38
C LYS A 141 -11.53 -3.11 -13.59
N GLY A 142 -12.39 -2.13 -13.29
CA GLY A 142 -13.84 -2.32 -13.30
C GLY A 142 -14.26 -3.32 -12.23
N SER A 143 -14.96 -4.40 -12.63
CA SER A 143 -15.35 -5.51 -11.74
C SER A 143 -14.26 -6.56 -11.54
N ASN A 144 -13.13 -6.45 -12.24
CA ASN A 144 -12.03 -7.40 -12.16
C ASN A 144 -10.95 -6.92 -11.19
N VAL A 145 -10.42 -7.87 -10.42
CA VAL A 145 -9.33 -7.64 -9.49
C VAL A 145 -8.18 -8.57 -9.86
N VAL A 146 -6.96 -8.03 -9.88
CA VAL A 146 -5.72 -8.80 -9.98
C VAL A 146 -5.03 -8.71 -8.62
N LEU A 147 -4.66 -9.85 -8.05
CA LEU A 147 -3.99 -9.93 -6.76
C LEU A 147 -2.48 -10.12 -6.97
N HIS A 148 -1.66 -9.42 -6.19
CA HIS A 148 -0.20 -9.43 -6.27
C HIS A 148 0.40 -9.80 -4.91
N THR A 149 1.56 -10.45 -4.95
CA THR A 149 2.34 -10.82 -3.75
C THR A 149 3.58 -9.96 -3.68
#